data_AF-A0A3L9DLV0-F1
#
_entry.id   AF-A0A3L9DLV0-F1
#
_cell.length_a   1.000
_cell.length_b   1.000
_cell.length_c   1.000
_cell.angle_alpha   90.00
_cell.angle_beta   90.00
_cell.angle_gamma   90.00
#
_symmetry.space_group_name_H-M   'P 1'
#
loop_
_entity.id
_entity.type
_entity.pdbx_description
1 polymer ?
#
loop_
_entity_poly.entity_id
_entity_poly.type
_entity_poly.pdbx_seq_one_letter_code
_entity_poly.pdbx_strand_id
1 'polypeptide(L)'
;HLDVPVQTDYTYNIKASLPTTITSYKKFVITDTLDKDLMVKGTPTITGDAAKFFDVKVDGQTVTATMKDFAKAGDFAGQQVELVIPAQIREGVTRVKIPNTTKVVYNNSTVDGEPDKETPPTPPVTVTPPTDPTVDKKINEKLDHLDVPVQTDYTYNIKASLPTTITSYKKFVITDTLDNDL
;
A
#
# COMPACT_ATOMS: atom_id res chain seq x y z
N HIS A 1 -6.74 -2.95 -4.51
CA HIS A 1 -6.34 -3.35 -3.14
C HIS A 1 -5.20 -4.35 -3.26
N LEU A 2 -4.26 -4.37 -2.31
CA LEU A 2 -3.15 -5.32 -2.28
C LEU A 2 -2.91 -5.82 -0.85
N ASP A 3 -2.86 -7.14 -0.67
CA ASP A 3 -2.36 -7.75 0.57
C ASP A 3 -0.85 -7.92 0.46
N VAL A 4 -0.09 -7.34 1.40
CA VAL A 4 1.38 -7.36 1.38
C VAL A 4 1.91 -7.49 2.81
N PRO A 5 2.81 -8.45 3.09
CA PRO A 5 3.39 -8.58 4.43
C PRO A 5 4.08 -7.30 4.89
N VAL A 6 4.09 -7.09 6.21
CA VAL A 6 4.96 -6.06 6.80
C VAL A 6 6.39 -6.32 6.37
N GLN A 7 7.17 -5.25 6.23
CA GLN A 7 8.56 -5.35 5.80
C GLN A 7 8.78 -6.03 4.43
N THR A 8 7.76 -6.09 3.56
CA THR A 8 7.91 -6.48 2.16
C THR A 8 7.78 -5.28 1.24
N ASP A 9 8.76 -5.13 0.33
CA ASP A 9 8.77 -4.02 -0.62
C ASP A 9 7.70 -4.21 -1.69
N TYR A 10 6.99 -3.12 -2.02
CA TYR A 10 6.06 -3.01 -3.13
C TYR A 10 6.17 -1.61 -3.74
N THR A 11 5.42 -1.32 -4.80
CA THR A 11 5.48 -0.02 -5.49
C THR A 11 4.11 0.60 -5.66
N TYR A 12 4.00 1.91 -5.42
CA TYR A 12 2.94 2.72 -6.00
C TYR A 12 3.39 3.23 -7.37
N ASN A 13 2.54 3.03 -8.38
CA ASN A 13 2.75 3.51 -9.73
C ASN A 13 1.71 4.60 -10.02
N ILE A 14 2.16 5.85 -10.03
CA ILE A 14 1.31 7.03 -10.14
C ILE A 14 1.43 7.56 -11.55
N LYS A 15 0.33 7.51 -12.30
CA LYS A 15 0.27 8.03 -13.67
C LYS A 15 -0.38 9.40 -13.69
N ALA A 16 0.30 10.39 -14.26
CA ALA A 16 -0.22 11.74 -14.45
C ALA A 16 -0.12 12.13 -15.92
N SER A 17 -1.20 12.67 -16.48
CA SER A 17 -1.20 13.20 -17.84
C SER A 17 -0.64 14.62 -17.85
N LEU A 18 0.33 14.88 -18.72
CA LEU A 18 0.79 16.23 -18.99
C LEU A 18 -0.21 16.96 -19.89
N PRO A 19 -0.58 18.21 -19.56
CA PRO A 19 -1.37 19.05 -20.45
C PRO A 19 -0.74 19.19 -21.83
N THR A 20 -1.56 19.35 -22.88
CA THR A 20 -1.07 19.63 -24.24
C THR A 20 -0.34 20.98 -24.35
N THR A 21 -0.54 21.86 -23.37
CA THR A 21 0.10 23.17 -23.26
C THR A 21 1.18 23.19 -22.17
N ILE A 22 1.75 22.04 -21.77
CA ILE A 22 2.73 21.95 -20.68
C ILE A 22 3.90 22.93 -20.82
N THR A 23 4.32 23.29 -22.04
CA THR A 23 5.42 24.22 -22.28
C THR A 23 5.14 25.65 -21.80
N SER A 24 3.88 26.02 -21.56
CA SER A 24 3.50 27.33 -21.02
C SER A 24 3.26 27.33 -19.50
N TYR A 25 3.43 26.19 -18.82
CA TYR A 25 3.21 26.10 -17.39
C TYR A 25 4.40 26.67 -16.62
N LYS A 26 4.11 27.27 -15.46
CA LYS A 26 5.13 27.72 -14.50
C LYS A 26 5.39 26.67 -13.42
N LYS A 27 4.42 25.78 -13.17
CA LYS A 27 4.50 24.74 -12.15
C LYS A 27 3.70 23.49 -12.53
N PHE A 28 4.27 22.34 -12.24
CA PHE A 28 3.64 21.03 -12.31
C PHE A 28 4.38 20.10 -11.36
N VAL A 29 3.70 19.69 -10.29
CA VAL A 29 4.27 18.88 -9.21
C VAL A 29 3.32 17.75 -8.89
N ILE A 30 3.78 16.52 -9.03
CA ILE A 30 3.06 15.34 -8.52
C ILE A 30 3.42 15.21 -7.04
N THR A 31 2.42 15.17 -6.17
CA THR A 31 2.60 15.06 -4.72
C THR A 31 1.86 13.85 -4.18
N ASP A 32 2.57 13.01 -3.43
CA ASP A 32 2.04 11.84 -2.74
C ASP A 32 2.61 11.80 -1.32
N THR A 33 1.74 11.64 -0.31
CA THR A 33 2.15 11.55 1.09
C THR A 33 1.70 10.20 1.64
N LEU A 34 2.66 9.35 1.97
CA LEU A 34 2.39 8.03 2.50
C LEU A 34 1.86 8.14 3.95
N ASP A 35 0.86 7.31 4.28
CA ASP A 35 0.36 7.15 5.66
C ASP A 35 1.53 6.78 6.61
N LYS A 36 1.41 7.19 7.88
CA LYS A 36 2.41 6.92 8.94
C LYS A 36 2.73 5.43 9.11
N ASP A 37 1.79 4.55 8.75
CA ASP A 37 1.91 3.09 8.84
C ASP A 37 2.74 2.50 7.69
N LEU A 38 3.10 3.32 6.70
CA LEU A 38 3.92 2.98 5.55
C LEU A 38 5.29 3.67 5.65
N MET A 39 6.21 3.32 4.78
CA MET A 39 7.45 4.07 4.59
C MET A 39 7.88 4.07 3.13
N VAL A 40 8.48 5.17 2.69
CA VAL A 40 9.14 5.24 1.38
C VAL A 40 10.42 4.40 1.45
N LYS A 41 10.66 3.59 0.43
CA LYS A 41 11.86 2.76 0.27
C LYS A 41 12.62 3.16 -0.97
N GLY A 42 13.94 3.02 -0.92
CA GLY A 42 14.81 3.34 -2.04
C GLY A 42 14.63 4.79 -2.52
N THR A 43 14.82 4.99 -3.82
CA THR A 43 14.70 6.31 -4.46
C THR A 43 13.48 6.29 -5.39
N PRO A 44 12.45 7.10 -5.13
CA PRO A 44 11.36 7.29 -6.07
C PRO A 44 11.86 7.91 -7.38
N THR A 45 11.27 7.50 -8.51
CA THR A 45 11.72 7.94 -9.84
C THR A 45 10.56 8.14 -10.80
N ILE A 46 10.72 9.10 -11.72
CA ILE A 46 9.89 9.15 -12.93
C ILE A 46 10.47 8.16 -13.93
N THR A 47 9.63 7.36 -14.59
CA THR A 47 10.07 6.38 -15.57
C THR A 47 10.29 7.01 -16.95
N GLY A 48 11.14 6.36 -17.75
CA GLY A 48 11.36 6.71 -19.16
C GLY A 48 12.05 8.06 -19.39
N ASP A 49 12.00 8.51 -20.64
CA ASP A 49 12.74 9.70 -21.10
C ASP A 49 12.25 11.00 -20.47
N ALA A 50 11.02 11.02 -19.94
CA ALA A 50 10.47 12.18 -19.24
C ALA A 50 11.22 12.49 -17.94
N ALA A 51 11.89 11.50 -17.34
CA ALA A 51 12.56 11.63 -16.05
C ALA A 51 13.56 12.80 -15.98
N LYS A 52 14.25 13.09 -17.08
CA LYS A 52 15.21 14.21 -17.16
C LYS A 52 14.58 15.58 -16.90
N PHE A 53 13.28 15.73 -17.11
CA PHE A 53 12.53 16.98 -16.90
C PHE A 53 11.97 17.12 -15.49
N PHE A 54 12.17 16.12 -14.62
CA PHE A 54 11.69 16.15 -13.25
C PHE A 54 12.86 16.15 -12.24
N ASP A 55 12.58 16.72 -11.07
CA ASP A 55 13.35 16.57 -9.84
C ASP A 55 12.45 15.84 -8.83
N VAL A 56 12.91 14.71 -8.31
CA VAL A 56 12.14 13.88 -7.38
C VAL A 56 12.76 13.97 -6.00
N LYS A 57 11.97 14.41 -5.02
CA LYS A 57 12.40 14.59 -3.63
C LYS A 57 11.50 13.86 -2.66
N VAL A 58 12.10 13.42 -1.56
CA VAL A 58 11.41 12.83 -0.43
C VAL A 58 11.66 13.73 0.77
N ASP A 59 10.60 14.27 1.36
CA ASP A 59 10.63 15.00 2.63
C ASP A 59 9.73 14.29 3.64
N GLY A 60 10.37 13.59 4.58
CA GLY A 60 9.70 12.63 5.45
C GLY A 60 8.99 11.54 4.66
N GLN A 61 7.65 11.54 4.70
CA GLN A 61 6.79 10.59 3.98
C GLN A 61 6.22 11.17 2.67
N THR A 62 6.51 12.43 2.37
CA THR A 62 5.98 13.12 1.20
C THR A 62 6.98 13.02 0.05
N VAL A 63 6.52 12.42 -1.04
CA VAL A 63 7.25 12.35 -2.31
C VAL A 63 6.72 13.44 -3.23
N THR A 64 7.63 14.23 -3.80
CA THR A 64 7.30 15.25 -4.80
C THR A 64 8.12 15.03 -6.05
N ALA A 65 7.46 14.98 -7.22
CA ALA A 65 8.10 15.03 -8.52
C ALA A 65 7.79 16.37 -9.19
N THR A 66 8.77 17.26 -9.24
CA THR A 66 8.64 18.64 -9.72
C THR A 66 9.23 18.77 -11.12
N MET A 67 8.44 19.23 -12.09
CA MET A 67 8.95 19.54 -13.43
C MET A 67 9.80 20.83 -13.40
N LYS A 68 10.97 20.83 -14.07
CA LYS A 68 11.94 21.95 -14.05
C LYS A 68 12.16 22.66 -15.39
N ASP A 69 11.92 21.98 -16.52
CA ASP A 69 12.30 22.46 -17.86
C ASP A 69 11.11 22.45 -18.84
N PHE A 70 10.03 23.17 -18.49
CA PHE A 70 8.77 23.18 -19.25
C PHE A 70 8.93 23.46 -20.74
N ALA A 71 9.74 24.46 -21.11
CA ALA A 71 9.94 24.86 -22.51
C ALA A 71 10.51 23.74 -23.40
N LYS A 72 11.18 22.73 -22.81
CA LYS A 72 11.77 21.59 -23.52
C LYS A 72 10.94 20.31 -23.41
N ALA A 73 9.82 20.34 -22.69
CA ALA A 73 8.95 19.19 -22.49
C ALA A 73 7.87 19.05 -23.60
N GLY A 74 7.98 19.80 -24.70
CA GLY A 74 6.98 19.84 -25.76
C GLY A 74 6.67 18.48 -26.38
N ASP A 75 7.68 17.62 -26.57
CA ASP A 75 7.49 16.28 -27.12
C ASP A 75 6.63 15.38 -26.22
N PHE A 76 6.53 15.69 -24.92
CA PHE A 76 5.75 14.96 -23.93
C PHE A 76 4.37 15.59 -23.67
N ALA A 77 4.02 16.68 -24.36
CA ALA A 77 2.73 17.32 -24.24
C ALA A 77 1.59 16.33 -24.55
N GLY A 78 0.59 16.25 -23.67
CA GLY A 78 -0.52 15.29 -23.80
C GLY A 78 -0.17 13.84 -23.42
N GLN A 79 1.09 13.52 -23.13
CA GLN A 79 1.51 12.17 -22.76
C GLN A 79 1.34 11.91 -21.26
N GLN A 80 1.36 10.63 -20.88
CA GLN A 80 1.42 10.23 -19.46
C GLN A 80 2.87 10.10 -19.00
N VAL A 81 3.12 10.59 -17.79
CA VAL A 81 4.32 10.30 -17.02
C VAL A 81 3.96 9.39 -15.84
N GLU A 82 4.90 8.55 -15.43
CA GLU A 82 4.70 7.61 -14.32
C GLU A 82 5.76 7.83 -13.24
N LEU A 83 5.31 8.17 -12.04
CA LEU A 83 6.12 8.22 -10.83
C LEU A 83 6.01 6.88 -10.10
N VAL A 84 7.15 6.24 -9.88
CA VAL A 84 7.26 5.00 -9.11
C VAL A 84 7.79 5.31 -7.73
N ILE A 85 7.02 4.97 -6.71
CA ILE A 85 7.39 5.10 -5.31
C ILE A 85 7.52 3.69 -4.73
N PRO A 86 8.76 3.18 -4.51
CA PRO A 86 8.93 1.98 -3.72
C PRO A 86 8.55 2.26 -2.27
N ALA A 87 7.79 1.34 -1.67
CA ALA A 87 7.17 1.51 -0.37
C ALA A 87 7.10 0.17 0.38
N GLN A 88 6.84 0.26 1.67
CA GLN A 88 6.76 -0.90 2.57
C GLN A 88 5.80 -0.59 3.71
N ILE A 89 5.02 -1.59 4.16
CA ILE A 89 4.27 -1.46 5.41
C ILE A 89 5.25 -1.62 6.57
N ARG A 90 5.20 -0.72 7.56
CA ARG A 90 6.07 -0.77 8.72
C ARG A 90 5.85 -2.04 9.55
N GLU A 91 6.89 -2.46 10.26
CA GLU A 91 6.83 -3.58 11.19
C GLU A 91 5.76 -3.36 12.28
N GLY A 92 5.08 -4.42 12.69
CA GLY A 92 4.08 -4.40 13.76
C GLY A 92 2.74 -3.75 13.37
N VAL A 93 2.59 -3.25 12.14
CA VAL A 93 1.32 -2.72 11.67
C VAL A 93 0.34 -3.86 11.42
N THR A 94 -0.84 -3.76 12.03
CA THR A 94 -1.98 -4.68 11.84
C THR A 94 -3.19 -4.00 11.21
N ARG A 95 -3.09 -2.70 10.92
CA ARG A 95 -4.17 -1.90 10.34
C ARG A 95 -4.50 -2.39 8.93
N VAL A 96 -5.77 -2.64 8.69
CA VAL A 96 -6.29 -3.03 7.36
C VAL A 96 -6.63 -1.82 6.50
N LYS A 97 -6.56 -1.98 5.18
CA LYS A 97 -6.95 -1.01 4.15
C LYS A 97 -6.29 0.37 4.34
N ILE A 98 -4.98 0.40 4.56
CA ILE A 98 -4.19 1.63 4.67
C ILE A 98 -4.23 2.37 3.31
N PRO A 99 -4.83 3.57 3.23
CA PRO A 99 -5.03 4.26 1.96
C PRO A 99 -3.78 5.01 1.50
N ASN A 100 -3.64 5.15 0.18
CA ASN A 100 -2.72 6.07 -0.47
C ASN A 100 -3.45 6.84 -1.57
N THR A 101 -3.19 8.15 -1.66
CA THR A 101 -3.77 9.05 -2.65
C THR A 101 -2.71 10.01 -3.16
N THR A 102 -2.88 10.46 -4.40
CA THR A 102 -1.98 11.42 -5.04
C THR A 102 -2.79 12.62 -5.51
N LYS A 103 -2.15 13.80 -5.60
CA LYS A 103 -2.65 14.97 -6.32
C LYS A 103 -1.56 15.62 -7.18
N VAL A 104 -1.97 16.47 -8.11
CA VAL A 104 -1.06 17.33 -8.86
C VAL A 104 -1.28 18.79 -8.45
N VAL A 105 -0.20 19.48 -8.10
CA VAL A 105 -0.17 20.94 -7.89
C VAL A 105 0.41 21.59 -9.14
N TYR A 106 -0.29 22.56 -9.72
CA TYR A 106 0.11 23.17 -10.98
C TYR A 106 -0.20 24.66 -11.05
N ASN A 107 0.49 25.35 -11.94
CA ASN A 107 0.24 26.75 -12.26
C ASN A 107 0.46 26.97 -13.75
N ASN A 108 -0.60 27.38 -14.44
CA ASN A 108 -0.61 27.68 -15.87
C ASN A 108 -0.92 29.15 -16.17
N SER A 109 -0.89 30.00 -15.14
CA SER A 109 -1.13 31.42 -15.33
C SER A 109 0.09 32.11 -15.92
N THR A 110 -0.17 33.04 -16.82
CA THR A 110 0.83 33.98 -17.32
C THR A 110 1.01 35.17 -16.38
N VAL A 111 0.08 35.40 -15.46
CA VAL A 111 0.13 36.48 -14.45
C VAL A 111 1.02 36.06 -13.29
N ASP A 112 1.88 36.96 -12.83
CA ASP A 112 2.74 36.71 -11.67
C ASP A 112 1.96 36.84 -10.36
N GLY A 113 2.20 35.93 -9.42
CA GLY A 113 1.54 35.91 -8.11
C GLY A 113 0.16 35.24 -8.08
N GLU A 114 -0.34 34.70 -9.20
CA GLU A 114 -1.57 33.91 -9.19
C GLU A 114 -1.36 32.61 -8.38
N PRO A 115 -2.30 32.23 -7.49
CA PRO A 115 -2.14 31.06 -6.63
C PRO A 115 -2.06 29.77 -7.43
N ASP A 116 -1.34 28.80 -6.85
CA ASP A 116 -1.28 27.45 -7.38
C ASP A 116 -2.65 26.77 -7.32
N LYS A 117 -2.92 25.93 -8.32
CA LYS A 117 -4.11 25.09 -8.40
C LYS A 117 -3.75 23.66 -8.05
N GLU A 118 -4.72 22.90 -7.57
CA GLU A 118 -4.55 21.48 -7.30
C GLU A 118 -5.66 20.67 -7.98
N THR A 119 -5.33 19.47 -8.44
CA THR A 119 -6.36 18.51 -8.82
C THR A 119 -7.05 17.96 -7.57
N PRO A 120 -8.30 17.48 -7.67
CA PRO A 120 -8.82 16.57 -6.67
C PRO A 120 -7.85 15.40 -6.46
N PRO A 121 -7.75 14.86 -5.24
CA PRO A 121 -6.96 13.66 -4.99
C PRO A 121 -7.53 12.48 -5.78
N THR A 122 -6.68 11.53 -6.16
CA THR A 122 -7.13 10.27 -6.75
C THR A 122 -8.05 9.51 -5.80
N PRO A 123 -8.94 8.63 -6.30
CA PRO A 123 -9.53 7.61 -5.47
C PRO A 123 -8.44 6.81 -4.73
N PRO A 124 -8.64 6.45 -3.45
CA PRO A 124 -7.62 5.77 -2.68
C PRO A 124 -7.40 4.36 -3.19
N VAL A 125 -6.13 3.99 -3.32
CA VAL A 125 -5.72 2.59 -3.34
C VAL A 125 -5.27 2.18 -1.95
N THR A 126 -5.44 0.91 -1.60
CA THR A 126 -5.20 0.45 -0.23
C THR A 126 -4.32 -0.77 -0.17
N VAL A 127 -3.54 -0.87 0.90
CA VAL A 127 -2.76 -2.05 1.27
C VAL A 127 -3.19 -2.61 2.63
N THR A 128 -3.02 -3.91 2.85
CA THR A 128 -3.31 -4.59 4.12
C THR A 128 -2.20 -5.61 4.43
N PRO A 129 -1.67 -5.65 5.66
CA PRO A 129 -0.89 -6.79 6.15
C PRO A 129 -1.73 -8.08 6.15
N PRO A 130 -1.19 -9.23 5.73
CA PRO A 130 -1.84 -10.52 5.89
C PRO A 130 -2.14 -10.76 7.37
N THR A 131 -3.26 -11.40 7.66
CA THR A 131 -3.55 -11.90 9.00
C THR A 131 -2.90 -13.26 9.17
N ASP A 132 -2.18 -13.50 10.27
CA ASP A 132 -1.67 -14.83 10.58
C ASP A 132 -2.82 -15.80 10.93
N PRO A 133 -2.67 -17.10 10.63
CA PRO A 133 -3.63 -18.09 11.11
C PRO A 133 -3.57 -18.22 12.64
N THR A 134 -4.73 -18.40 13.25
CA THR A 134 -4.85 -18.75 14.66
C THR A 134 -5.50 -20.11 14.81
N VAL A 135 -5.23 -20.80 15.92
CA VAL A 135 -5.88 -22.07 16.27
C VAL A 135 -6.34 -21.98 17.72
N ASP A 136 -7.57 -22.45 17.96
CA ASP A 136 -8.20 -22.54 19.28
C ASP A 136 -8.76 -23.95 19.47
N LYS A 137 -8.64 -24.50 20.69
CA LYS A 137 -9.16 -25.82 21.06
C LYS A 137 -9.97 -25.69 22.34
N LYS A 138 -11.20 -26.18 22.32
CA LYS A 138 -12.08 -26.23 23.50
C LYS A 138 -12.72 -27.60 23.63
N ILE A 139 -13.09 -27.98 24.84
CA ILE A 139 -13.92 -29.15 25.13
C ILE A 139 -15.37 -28.70 25.08
N ASN A 140 -16.21 -29.45 24.36
CA ASN A 140 -17.65 -29.17 24.20
C ASN A 140 -17.91 -27.69 23.88
N GLU A 141 -17.19 -27.18 22.89
CA GLU A 141 -17.23 -25.81 22.33
C GLU A 141 -16.69 -24.68 23.22
N LYS A 142 -16.62 -24.83 24.55
CA LYS A 142 -16.36 -23.69 25.46
C LYS A 142 -15.38 -23.93 26.59
N LEU A 143 -15.19 -25.18 27.01
CA LEU A 143 -14.45 -25.49 28.24
C LEU A 143 -12.96 -25.65 27.93
N ASP A 144 -12.11 -25.11 28.79
CA ASP A 144 -10.66 -25.39 28.77
C ASP A 144 -10.30 -26.64 29.58
N HIS A 145 -11.20 -27.06 30.45
CA HIS A 145 -11.06 -28.20 31.33
C HIS A 145 -12.43 -28.81 31.61
N LEU A 146 -12.49 -30.13 31.66
CA LEU A 146 -13.72 -30.88 31.93
C LEU A 146 -13.35 -32.12 32.76
N ASP A 147 -13.88 -32.20 33.99
CA ASP A 147 -13.90 -33.43 34.76
C ASP A 147 -15.07 -34.30 34.30
N VAL A 148 -14.78 -35.52 33.87
CA VAL A 148 -15.79 -36.49 33.41
C VAL A 148 -15.59 -37.86 34.04
N PRO A 149 -16.67 -38.58 34.35
CA PRO A 149 -16.57 -39.99 34.71
C PRO A 149 -15.96 -40.82 33.59
N VAL A 150 -15.32 -41.93 33.95
CA VAL A 150 -14.81 -42.93 33.00
C VAL A 150 -15.93 -43.39 32.07
N GLN A 151 -15.60 -43.62 30.79
CA GLN A 151 -16.56 -43.98 29.72
C GLN A 151 -17.64 -42.93 29.42
N THR A 152 -17.37 -41.65 29.70
CA THR A 152 -18.23 -40.54 29.27
C THR A 152 -17.65 -39.87 28.03
N ASP A 153 -18.47 -39.74 27.00
CA ASP A 153 -18.07 -39.06 25.77
C ASP A 153 -17.94 -37.55 25.95
N TYR A 154 -16.94 -36.96 25.31
CA TYR A 154 -16.77 -35.52 25.17
C TYR A 154 -16.14 -35.21 23.80
N THR A 155 -16.24 -33.96 23.36
CA THR A 155 -15.70 -33.53 22.07
C THR A 155 -14.61 -32.49 22.27
N TYR A 156 -13.51 -32.63 21.52
CA TYR A 156 -12.59 -31.53 21.27
C TYR A 156 -13.00 -30.78 20.01
N ASN A 157 -13.25 -29.49 20.16
CA ASN A 157 -13.60 -28.57 19.10
C ASN A 157 -12.35 -27.76 18.75
N ILE A 158 -11.77 -28.01 17.58
CA ILE A 158 -10.61 -27.27 17.07
C ILE A 158 -11.09 -26.31 16.00
N LYS A 159 -10.85 -25.02 16.19
CA LYS A 159 -11.20 -23.96 15.24
C LYS A 159 -9.93 -23.25 14.83
N ALA A 160 -9.74 -23.07 13.52
CA ALA A 160 -8.64 -22.29 13.00
C ALA A 160 -9.17 -21.14 12.15
N SER A 161 -8.53 -19.97 12.24
CA SER A 161 -8.76 -18.87 11.32
C SER A 161 -7.84 -19.01 10.11
N LEU A 162 -8.38 -18.72 8.93
CA LEU A 162 -7.60 -18.70 7.71
C LEU A 162 -6.99 -17.30 7.50
N PRO A 163 -5.72 -17.21 7.07
CA PRO A 163 -5.11 -15.95 6.71
C PRO A 163 -5.81 -15.35 5.48
N THR A 164 -5.86 -14.02 5.36
CA THR A 164 -6.41 -13.35 4.17
C THR A 164 -5.70 -13.76 2.88
N THR A 165 -4.44 -14.17 2.97
CA THR A 165 -3.64 -14.66 1.85
C THR A 165 -3.63 -16.18 1.70
N ILE A 166 -4.65 -16.91 2.19
CA ILE A 166 -4.68 -18.39 2.15
C ILE A 166 -4.46 -18.98 0.74
N THR A 167 -4.82 -18.24 -0.32
CA THR A 167 -4.61 -18.67 -1.71
C THR A 167 -3.15 -18.80 -2.12
N SER A 168 -2.21 -18.16 -1.40
CA SER A 168 -0.78 -18.30 -1.64
C SER A 168 -0.15 -19.49 -0.90
N TYR A 169 -0.89 -20.10 0.04
CA TYR A 169 -0.38 -21.18 0.88
C TYR A 169 -0.41 -22.49 0.09
N LYS A 170 0.72 -23.20 0.08
CA LYS A 170 0.81 -24.54 -0.54
C LYS A 170 0.20 -25.63 0.32
N LYS A 171 0.08 -25.38 1.63
CA LYS A 171 -0.36 -26.36 2.63
C LYS A 171 -0.91 -25.62 3.84
N PHE A 172 -2.08 -26.04 4.29
CA PHE A 172 -2.67 -25.65 5.57
C PHE A 172 -3.18 -26.94 6.23
N VAL A 173 -2.65 -27.30 7.40
CA VAL A 173 -2.98 -28.55 8.09
C VAL A 173 -3.21 -28.25 9.55
N ILE A 174 -4.31 -28.79 10.07
CA ILE A 174 -4.61 -28.85 11.49
C ILE A 174 -4.27 -30.27 11.95
N THR A 175 -3.38 -30.39 12.92
CA THR A 175 -3.00 -31.67 13.53
C THR A 175 -3.36 -31.66 15.01
N ASP A 176 -3.92 -32.75 15.48
CA ASP A 176 -4.14 -33.01 16.90
C ASP A 176 -3.44 -34.32 17.29
N THR A 177 -2.98 -34.42 18.54
CA THR A 177 -2.39 -35.64 19.09
C THR A 177 -3.07 -35.88 20.42
N LEU A 178 -3.78 -37.00 20.50
CA LEU A 178 -4.44 -37.45 21.72
C LEU A 178 -3.46 -38.28 22.54
N ASP A 179 -3.60 -38.19 23.87
CA ASP A 179 -2.92 -39.11 24.76
C ASP A 179 -3.48 -40.52 24.55
N ASN A 180 -2.60 -41.52 24.47
CA ASN A 180 -3.00 -42.91 24.26
C ASN A 180 -3.58 -43.54 25.53
N ASP A 181 -3.35 -42.91 26.69
CA ASP A 181 -3.82 -43.38 27.99
C ASP A 181 -5.19 -42.79 28.39
N LEU A 182 -5.85 -42.03 27.48
CA LEU A 182 -7.22 -41.50 27.61
C LEU A 182 -8.31 -42.57 27.50
#